data_AF-A0A7K5PTV4-F1
#
_entry.id   AF-A0A7K5PTV4-F1
#
_cell.length_a   1.000
_cell.length_b   1.000
_cell.length_c   1.000
_cell.angle_alpha   90.00
_cell.angle_beta   90.00
_cell.angle_gamma   90.00
#
_symmetry.space_group_name_H-M   'P 1'
#
loop_
_entity.id
_entity.type
_entity.pdbx_description
1 polymer ?
#
loop_
_entity_poly.entity_id
_entity_poly.type
_entity_poly.pdbx_seq_one_letter_code
_entity_poly.pdbx_strand_id
1 'polypeptide(L)'
;QLTEKLQDAENDSMAKIAELEKQLSQARRELEALREQLSPPRPPSPPSPQPQECYRLALERRLAELEEKGLVQILRGPDGDVAIEIVPVVIETPAAPVVSGEATATSDTTCTGSVVVAPCPAVSPSHPPLLPLADAPALAPAPPPPP
;
A
#
# COMPACT_ATOMS: atom_id res chain seq x y z
N GLN A 1 19.97 54.85 -37.93
CA GLN A 1 19.52 54.05 -39.08
C GLN A 1 19.69 52.55 -38.88
N LEU A 2 20.89 51.97 -38.70
CA LEU A 2 21.01 50.50 -38.52
C LEU A 2 20.42 50.00 -37.19
N THR A 3 20.70 50.70 -36.09
CA THR A 3 20.14 50.36 -34.75
C THR A 3 18.62 50.51 -34.70
N GLU A 4 18.09 51.52 -35.39
CA GLU A 4 16.65 51.79 -35.50
C GLU A 4 15.93 50.67 -36.25
N LYS A 5 16.45 50.25 -37.41
CA LYS A 5 15.91 49.10 -38.15
C LYS A 5 15.99 47.78 -37.38
N LEU A 6 17.02 47.61 -36.56
CA LEU A 6 17.15 46.43 -35.69
C LEU A 6 16.06 46.44 -34.61
N GLN A 7 15.85 47.59 -33.97
CA GLN A 7 14.81 47.75 -32.96
C GLN A 7 13.39 47.57 -33.54
N ASP A 8 13.13 48.09 -34.74
CA ASP A 8 11.86 47.86 -35.44
C ASP A 8 11.62 46.36 -35.68
N ALA A 9 12.64 45.63 -36.14
CA ALA A 9 12.54 44.19 -36.35
C ALA A 9 12.34 43.40 -35.04
N GLU A 10 12.98 43.82 -33.94
CA GLU A 10 12.78 43.25 -32.61
C GLU A 10 11.36 43.49 -32.09
N ASN A 11 10.83 44.70 -32.29
CA ASN A 11 9.47 45.06 -31.93
C ASN A 11 8.44 44.25 -32.73
N ASP A 12 8.65 44.11 -34.04
CA ASP A 12 7.80 43.29 -34.91
C ASP A 12 7.80 41.83 -34.48
N SER A 13 8.98 41.30 -34.13
CA SER A 13 9.11 39.94 -33.57
C SER A 13 8.34 39.81 -32.26
N MET A 14 8.45 40.78 -31.35
CA MET A 14 7.73 40.77 -30.08
C MET A 14 6.21 40.81 -30.29
N ALA A 15 5.73 41.69 -31.18
CA ALA A 15 4.31 41.78 -31.54
C ALA A 15 3.81 40.45 -32.13
N LYS A 16 4.62 39.80 -32.96
CA LYS A 16 4.29 38.50 -33.54
C LYS A 16 4.22 37.40 -32.49
N ILE A 17 5.14 37.38 -31.52
CA ILE A 17 5.12 36.44 -30.40
C ILE A 17 3.83 36.62 -29.59
N ALA A 18 3.50 37.85 -29.20
CA ALA A 18 2.29 38.13 -28.42
C ALA A 18 1.00 37.72 -29.15
N GLU A 19 0.92 37.95 -30.46
CA GLU A 19 -0.22 37.52 -31.27
C GLU A 19 -0.32 35.98 -31.33
N LEU A 20 0.80 35.27 -31.49
CA LEU A 20 0.82 33.80 -31.47
C LEU A 20 0.42 33.24 -30.09
N GLU A 21 0.91 33.84 -29.00
CA GLU A 21 0.53 33.46 -27.64
C GLU A 21 -0.96 33.64 -27.38
N LYS A 22 -1.53 34.74 -27.88
CA LYS A 22 -2.97 35.00 -27.84
C LYS A 22 -3.73 33.95 -28.64
N GLN A 23 -3.29 33.61 -29.85
CA GLN A 23 -3.91 32.57 -30.68
C GLN A 23 -3.87 31.20 -29.99
N LEU A 24 -2.74 30.81 -29.38
CA LEU A 24 -2.63 29.56 -28.64
C LEU A 24 -3.53 29.54 -27.41
N SER A 25 -3.60 30.64 -26.67
CA SER A 25 -4.47 30.77 -25.51
C SER A 25 -5.94 30.69 -25.90
N GLN A 26 -6.31 31.34 -27.01
CA GLN A 26 -7.66 31.29 -27.56
C GLN A 26 -8.02 29.88 -28.03
N ALA A 27 -7.15 29.22 -28.81
CA ALA A 27 -7.38 27.86 -29.29
C ALA A 27 -7.52 26.85 -28.13
N ARG A 28 -6.72 27.00 -27.07
CA ARG A 28 -6.86 26.18 -25.86
C ARG A 28 -8.23 26.37 -25.19
N ARG A 29 -8.68 27.62 -25.04
CA ARG A 29 -9.99 27.93 -24.47
C ARG A 29 -11.13 27.35 -25.32
N GLU A 30 -11.05 27.47 -26.64
CA GLU A 30 -12.04 26.90 -27.55
C GLU A 30 -12.08 25.37 -27.48
N LEU A 31 -10.91 24.72 -27.41
CA LEU A 31 -10.84 23.27 -27.21
C LEU A 31 -11.42 22.84 -25.86
N GLU A 32 -11.17 23.59 -24.79
CA GLU A 32 -11.76 23.32 -23.47
C GLU A 32 -13.27 23.48 -23.49
N ALA A 33 -13.79 24.56 -24.12
CA ALA A 33 -15.22 24.78 -24.26
C ALA A 33 -15.91 23.67 -25.08
N LEU A 34 -15.28 23.19 -26.15
CA LEU A 34 -15.80 22.06 -26.93
C LEU A 34 -15.75 20.75 -26.13
N ARG A 35 -14.67 20.53 -25.37
CA ARG A 35 -14.54 19.38 -24.49
C ARG A 35 -15.60 19.38 -23.41
N GLU A 36 -15.93 20.52 -22.82
CA GLU A 36 -16.99 20.63 -21.81
C GLU A 36 -18.36 20.33 -22.41
N GLN A 37 -18.65 20.88 -23.60
CA GLN A 37 -19.92 20.61 -24.31
C GLN A 37 -20.08 19.15 -24.71
N LEU A 38 -19.00 18.46 -25.05
CA LEU A 38 -19.00 17.05 -25.41
C LEU A 38 -18.76 16.12 -24.21
N SER A 39 -18.35 16.67 -23.06
CA SER A 39 -18.07 15.86 -21.88
C SER A 39 -19.39 15.31 -21.36
N PRO A 40 -19.55 13.98 -21.26
CA PRO A 40 -20.66 13.44 -20.50
C PRO A 40 -20.55 13.89 -19.04
N PRO A 41 -21.68 13.96 -18.31
CA PRO A 41 -21.66 14.26 -16.88
C PRO A 41 -20.68 13.33 -16.18
N ARG A 42 -19.69 13.89 -15.48
CA ARG A 42 -18.70 13.12 -14.74
C ARG A 42 -19.47 12.30 -13.69
N PRO A 43 -19.41 10.96 -13.72
CA PRO A 43 -20.03 10.18 -12.66
C PRO A 43 -19.40 10.57 -11.31
N PRO A 44 -20.14 10.47 -10.20
CA PRO A 44 -19.55 10.69 -8.88
C PRO A 44 -18.30 9.80 -8.77
N SER A 45 -17.20 10.37 -8.25
CA SER A 45 -15.98 9.61 -8.00
C SER A 45 -16.37 8.35 -7.21
N PRO A 46 -15.94 7.15 -7.64
CA PRO A 46 -16.26 5.94 -6.90
C PRO A 46 -15.77 6.09 -5.46
N PRO A 47 -16.50 5.55 -4.47
CA PRO A 47 -16.02 5.56 -3.10
C PRO A 47 -14.62 4.95 -3.08
N SER A 48 -13.69 5.58 -2.35
CA SER A 48 -12.39 4.95 -2.09
C SER A 48 -12.66 3.56 -1.51
N PRO A 49 -12.02 2.49 -2.03
CA PRO A 49 -12.25 1.14 -1.52
C PRO A 49 -12.03 1.16 -0.01
N GLN A 50 -12.97 0.58 0.74
CA GLN A 50 -12.89 0.59 2.19
C GLN A 50 -11.57 -0.10 2.60
N PRO A 51 -10.87 0.34 3.67
CA PRO A 51 -9.62 -0.31 4.10
C PRO A 51 -9.74 -1.83 4.25
N GLN A 52 -10.93 -2.32 4.62
CA GLN A 52 -11.26 -3.73 4.72
C GLN A 52 -11.29 -4.46 3.36
N GLU A 53 -11.78 -3.82 2.30
CA GLU A 53 -11.79 -4.39 0.94
C GLU A 53 -10.38 -4.50 0.38
N CYS A 54 -9.54 -3.48 0.64
CA CYS A 54 -8.12 -3.52 0.30
C CYS A 54 -7.40 -4.69 1.00
N TYR A 55 -7.69 -4.91 2.28
CA TYR A 55 -7.13 -6.03 3.04
C TYR A 55 -7.62 -7.38 2.49
N ARG A 56 -8.92 -7.52 2.18
CA ARG A 56 -9.49 -8.72 1.57
C ARG A 56 -8.81 -9.07 0.24
N LEU A 57 -8.69 -8.11 -0.67
CA LEU A 57 -8.04 -8.32 -1.97
C LEU A 57 -6.56 -8.69 -1.83
N ALA A 58 -5.86 -8.06 -0.88
CA ALA A 58 -4.47 -8.40 -0.60
C ALA A 58 -4.33 -9.85 -0.10
N LEU A 59 -5.25 -10.31 0.77
CA LEU A 59 -5.28 -11.68 1.24
C LEU A 59 -5.62 -12.68 0.13
N GLU A 60 -6.62 -12.37 -0.71
CA GLU A 60 -6.99 -13.19 -1.87
C GLU A 60 -5.81 -13.37 -2.83
N ARG A 61 -5.06 -12.30 -3.10
CA ARG A 61 -3.82 -12.36 -3.88
C ARG A 61 -2.76 -13.26 -3.22
N ARG A 62 -2.53 -13.10 -1.91
CA ARG A 62 -1.52 -13.90 -1.18
C ARG A 62 -1.88 -15.39 -1.17
N LEU A 63 -3.15 -15.74 -1.04
CA LEU A 63 -3.61 -17.12 -1.11
C LEU A 63 -3.37 -17.72 -2.50
N ALA A 64 -3.69 -16.98 -3.57
CA ALA A 64 -3.40 -17.42 -4.94
C ALA A 64 -1.89 -17.61 -5.18
N GLU A 65 -1.04 -16.70 -4.68
CA GLU A 65 0.41 -16.82 -4.78
C GLU A 65 0.96 -18.07 -4.05
N LEU A 66 0.36 -18.47 -2.93
CA LEU A 66 0.75 -19.69 -2.21
C LEU A 66 0.26 -20.96 -2.91
N GLU A 67 -0.93 -20.92 -3.52
CA GLU A 67 -1.49 -22.02 -4.31
C GLU A 67 -0.67 -22.26 -5.59
N GLU A 68 -0.30 -21.19 -6.31
CA GLU A 68 0.57 -21.28 -7.49
C GLU A 68 1.94 -21.89 -7.16
N LYS A 69 2.48 -21.60 -5.98
CA LYS A 69 3.73 -22.21 -5.49
C LYS A 69 3.56 -23.66 -5.04
N GLY A 70 2.34 -24.18 -5.02
CA GLY A 70 2.03 -25.52 -4.52
C GLY A 70 2.29 -25.68 -3.02
N LEU A 71 2.26 -24.57 -2.25
CA LEU A 71 2.46 -24.59 -0.79
C LEU A 71 1.15 -24.84 -0.05
N VAL A 72 0.04 -24.47 -0.66
CA VAL A 72 -1.30 -24.72 -0.16
C VAL A 72 -2.21 -25.17 -1.29
N GLN A 73 -3.27 -25.89 -0.96
CA GLN A 73 -4.38 -26.19 -1.87
C GLN A 73 -5.67 -25.62 -1.28
N ILE A 74 -6.44 -24.88 -2.08
CA ILE A 74 -7.67 -24.22 -1.63
C ILE A 74 -8.87 -25.05 -2.11
N LEU A 75 -9.59 -25.68 -1.19
CA LEU A 75 -10.79 -26.44 -1.47
C LEU A 75 -12.03 -25.57 -1.21
N ARG A 76 -12.80 -25.29 -2.26
CA ARG A 76 -14.02 -24.48 -2.18
C ARG A 76 -15.25 -25.40 -2.05
N GLY A 77 -15.98 -25.24 -0.96
CA GLY A 77 -17.22 -25.97 -0.66
C GLY A 77 -18.46 -25.37 -1.33
N PRO A 78 -19.58 -26.11 -1.32
CA PRO A 78 -20.83 -25.71 -1.98
C PRO A 78 -21.51 -24.48 -1.35
N ASP A 79 -21.29 -24.23 -0.06
CA ASP A 79 -21.91 -23.11 0.69
C ASP A 79 -20.97 -21.90 0.88
N GLY A 80 -19.87 -21.85 0.12
CA GLY A 80 -18.86 -20.81 0.27
C GLY A 80 -17.84 -21.08 1.40
N ASP A 81 -17.90 -22.25 2.03
CA ASP A 81 -16.85 -22.73 2.92
C ASP A 81 -15.52 -22.89 2.16
N VAL A 82 -14.42 -22.55 2.82
CA VAL A 82 -13.07 -22.63 2.24
C VAL A 82 -12.18 -23.41 3.20
N ALA A 83 -11.66 -24.54 2.72
CA ALA A 83 -10.61 -25.28 3.41
C ALA A 83 -9.26 -25.03 2.74
N ILE A 84 -8.21 -24.90 3.56
CA ILE A 84 -6.83 -24.67 3.10
C ILE A 84 -5.99 -25.84 3.59
N GLU A 85 -5.51 -26.66 2.67
CA GLU A 85 -4.60 -27.77 2.96
C GLU A 85 -3.15 -27.31 2.76
N ILE A 86 -2.28 -27.59 3.72
CA ILE A 86 -0.85 -27.21 3.66
C ILE A 86 -0.08 -28.36 3.03
N VAL A 87 0.66 -28.06 1.95
CA VAL A 87 1.44 -29.06 1.23
C VAL A 87 2.85 -29.12 1.82
N PRO A 88 3.34 -30.32 2.24
CA PRO A 88 4.70 -30.46 2.74
C PRO A 88 5.74 -30.15 1.66
N VAL A 89 6.64 -29.21 1.94
CA VAL A 89 7.78 -28.91 1.06
C VAL A 89 8.96 -29.76 1.48
N VAL A 90 9.40 -30.68 0.61
CA VAL A 90 10.67 -31.38 0.79
C VAL A 90 11.79 -30.43 0.38
N ILE A 91 12.41 -29.79 1.36
CA ILE A 91 13.63 -29.03 1.12
C ILE A 91 14.77 -30.05 1.11
N GLU A 92 15.22 -30.45 -0.06
CA GLU A 92 16.48 -31.19 -0.21
C GLU A 92 17.61 -30.28 0.29
N THR A 93 17.93 -30.41 1.58
CA THR A 93 19.16 -29.85 2.13
C THR A 93 20.30 -30.66 1.53
N PRO A 94 21.21 -30.09 0.71
CA PRO A 94 22.34 -30.84 0.20
C PRO A 94 23.18 -31.31 1.40
N ALA A 95 23.04 -32.58 1.74
CA ALA A 95 23.72 -33.20 2.86
C ALA A 95 25.21 -33.32 2.53
N ALA A 96 26.04 -32.59 3.28
CA ALA A 96 27.43 -32.96 3.44
C ALA A 96 27.50 -34.30 4.21
N PRO A 97 28.32 -35.27 3.79
CA PRO A 97 28.30 -36.59 4.37
C PRO A 97 29.09 -36.62 5.69
N VAL A 98 28.44 -36.99 6.79
CA VAL A 98 29.12 -37.52 7.98
C VAL A 98 28.29 -38.63 8.63
N VAL A 99 28.63 -39.85 8.24
CA VAL A 99 28.74 -41.08 9.04
C VAL A 99 27.66 -41.40 10.10
N SER A 100 26.85 -42.40 9.73
CA SER A 100 26.49 -43.63 10.49
C SER A 100 26.00 -43.52 11.94
N GLY A 101 24.73 -43.88 12.14
CA GLY A 101 24.14 -44.21 13.44
C GLY A 101 22.72 -44.79 13.29
N GLU A 102 22.66 -46.11 13.20
CA GLU A 102 21.49 -47.00 13.19
C GLU A 102 20.47 -46.71 14.33
N ALA A 103 19.17 -46.74 14.01
CA ALA A 103 18.15 -47.53 14.75
C ALA A 103 16.72 -47.22 14.29
N THR A 104 16.12 -48.26 13.72
CA THR A 104 14.70 -48.55 13.51
C THR A 104 13.83 -48.30 14.75
N ALA A 105 12.65 -47.68 14.59
CA ALA A 105 11.43 -48.04 15.33
C ALA A 105 10.20 -47.32 14.77
N THR A 106 9.43 -48.03 13.95
CA THR A 106 7.97 -47.90 13.87
C THR A 106 7.35 -48.02 15.27
N SER A 107 6.52 -47.04 15.65
CA SER A 107 5.49 -47.20 16.68
C SER A 107 4.35 -46.22 16.42
N ASP A 108 3.28 -46.72 15.82
CA ASP A 108 1.93 -46.20 16.03
C ASP A 108 1.61 -46.26 17.52
N THR A 109 1.21 -45.14 18.15
CA THR A 109 0.44 -45.14 19.39
C THR A 109 -0.25 -43.78 19.55
N THR A 110 -1.57 -43.80 19.36
CA THR A 110 -2.50 -42.86 19.98
C THR A 110 -2.26 -42.82 21.50
N CYS A 111 -2.01 -41.64 22.06
CA CYS A 111 -2.62 -41.12 23.30
C CYS A 111 -1.84 -39.89 23.79
N THR A 112 -2.59 -38.81 24.00
CA THR A 112 -2.40 -37.75 25.01
C THR A 112 -1.13 -37.87 25.86
N GLY A 113 -0.14 -37.02 25.56
CA GLY A 113 1.11 -36.91 26.29
C GLY A 113 1.54 -35.46 26.39
N SER A 114 1.50 -34.96 27.62
CA SER A 114 1.87 -33.63 28.08
C SER A 114 3.22 -33.16 27.53
N VAL A 115 3.25 -31.97 26.95
CA VAL A 115 4.47 -31.28 26.53
C VAL A 115 5.18 -30.77 27.80
N VAL A 116 6.22 -31.48 28.25
CA VAL A 116 7.24 -30.90 29.14
C VAL A 116 8.15 -30.05 28.27
N VAL A 117 7.77 -28.79 28.09
CA VAL A 117 8.68 -27.73 27.64
C VAL A 117 9.35 -27.17 28.89
N ALA A 118 10.69 -27.20 28.90
CA ALA A 118 11.53 -26.51 29.87
C ALA A 118 11.05 -25.06 30.09
N PRO A 119 11.21 -24.46 31.29
CA PRO A 119 10.73 -23.11 31.51
C PRO A 119 11.58 -22.13 30.70
N CYS A 120 11.05 -21.71 29.55
CA CYS A 120 11.55 -20.52 28.88
C CYS A 120 11.33 -19.32 29.83
N PRO A 121 12.29 -18.41 29.98
CA PRO A 121 12.09 -17.22 30.80
C PRO A 121 10.90 -16.45 30.21
N ALA A 122 9.91 -16.15 31.05
CA ALA A 122 8.79 -15.32 30.70
C ALA A 122 9.32 -13.98 30.18
N VAL A 123 9.23 -13.76 28.87
CA VAL A 123 9.46 -12.44 28.30
C VAL A 123 8.23 -11.63 28.67
N SER A 124 8.39 -10.79 29.70
CA SER A 124 7.37 -9.82 30.11
C SER A 124 6.88 -9.04 28.89
N PRO A 125 5.57 -8.75 28.77
CA PRO A 125 5.11 -7.80 27.77
C PRO A 125 5.87 -6.48 28.03
N SER A 126 6.57 -5.97 27.03
CA SER A 126 7.22 -4.68 27.14
C SER A 126 6.13 -3.63 27.33
N HIS A 127 6.05 -3.07 28.55
CA HIS A 127 5.21 -1.93 28.82
C HIS A 127 5.68 -0.77 27.93
N PRO A 128 4.79 0.02 27.31
CA PRO A 128 5.20 1.28 26.72
C PRO A 128 5.84 2.15 27.82
N PRO A 129 6.90 2.93 27.52
CA PRO A 129 7.41 3.88 28.49
C PRO A 129 6.27 4.83 28.87
N LEU A 130 5.97 4.94 30.17
CA LEU A 130 5.12 6.01 30.67
C LEU A 130 5.85 7.31 30.36
N LEU A 131 5.32 8.04 29.38
CA LEU A 131 5.72 9.41 29.13
C LEU A 131 5.55 10.17 30.45
N PRO A 132 6.52 11.01 30.87
CA PRO A 132 6.26 11.98 31.92
C PRO A 132 4.97 12.70 31.56
N LEU A 133 4.09 12.87 32.54
CA LEU A 133 2.93 13.76 32.45
C LEU A 133 3.47 15.17 32.20
N ALA A 134 3.75 15.47 30.94
CA ALA A 134 4.05 16.81 30.48
C ALA A 134 2.72 17.55 30.49
N ASP A 135 2.57 18.33 31.56
CA ASP A 135 1.85 19.59 31.66
C ASP A 135 0.83 19.81 30.54
N ALA A 136 -0.46 19.69 30.90
CA ALA A 136 -1.54 20.19 30.07
C ALA A 136 -1.20 21.61 29.62
N PRO A 137 -1.44 22.01 28.35
CA PRO A 137 -1.34 23.41 28.01
C PRO A 137 -2.35 24.17 28.87
N ALA A 138 -1.83 24.91 29.85
CA ALA A 138 -2.60 25.86 30.62
C ALA A 138 -3.35 26.74 29.63
N LEU A 139 -4.68 26.70 29.69
CA LEU A 139 -5.55 27.64 29.02
C LEU A 139 -5.04 29.05 29.35
N ALA A 140 -4.60 29.81 28.35
CA ALA A 140 -4.10 31.16 28.55
C ALA A 140 -5.12 31.97 29.37
N PRO A 141 -4.70 32.75 30.39
CA PRO A 141 -5.63 33.56 31.16
C PRO A 141 -6.32 34.59 30.24
N ALA A 142 -7.64 34.70 30.38
CA ALA A 142 -8.45 35.64 29.61
C ALA A 142 -7.96 37.09 29.81
N PRO A 143 -8.00 37.94 28.76
CA PRO A 143 -7.56 39.32 28.87
C PRO A 143 -8.47 40.12 29.84
N PRO A 144 -7.93 41.10 30.58
CA PRO A 144 -8.72 41.90 31.51
C PRO A 144 -9.72 42.80 30.75
N PRO A 145 -10.86 43.13 31.39
CA PRO A 145 -11.86 44.00 30.78
C PRO A 145 -11.34 45.45 30.66
N PRO A 146 -11.81 46.19 29.63
CA PRO A 146 -11.39 47.58 29.40
C PRO A 146 -11.96 48.56 30.45
N PRO A 147 -11.30 49.72 30.65
CA PRO A 147 -11.72 50.75 31.60
C PRO A 147 -13.00 51.49 31.18
#